data_AF-A0A2T3AXM7-F1
#
_entry.id   AF-A0A2T3AXM7-F1
#
_cell.length_a   1.000
_cell.length_b   1.000
_cell.length_c   1.000
_cell.angle_alpha   90.00
_cell.angle_beta   90.00
_cell.angle_gamma   90.00
#
_symmetry.space_group_name_H-M   'P 1'
#
loop_
_entity.id
_entity.type
_entity.pdbx_description
1 polymer ?
#
loop_
_entity_poly.entity_id
_entity_poly.type
_entity_poly.pdbx_seq_one_letter_code
_entity_poly.pdbx_strand_id
1 'polypeptide(L)'
;MEQWDTGNPNCAFRYYFYNKVSDDSAPLYRPGPNEDPKKWEEALSKKPGPGFIPVLCTGFAQMGERIKTQQRNLANFNARLHEINGSLSALLQNHDTKISIRAMDAKRKHAVLKQRCLALATKVQVLRNRGYAMSGDEEDLKAKLMALDRGVSDPALGARAEEIWARMITVQERARLLKGELEKTGTQSPDVLDEETDNKAKKILEDYQTQLAHLKKELDNIQQDYVEWEKQQPAAAKVNGR
;
A
#
# COMPACT_ATOMS: atom_id res chain seq x y z
N MET A 1 -17.59 -48.93 36.84
CA MET A 1 -18.54 -48.44 35.82
C MET A 1 -18.80 -46.94 35.92
N GLU A 2 -18.78 -46.33 37.12
CA GLU A 2 -19.11 -44.92 37.34
C GLU A 2 -18.19 -43.87 36.68
N GLN A 3 -16.90 -44.19 36.46
CA GLN A 3 -15.94 -43.24 35.87
C GLN A 3 -16.21 -42.89 34.39
N TRP A 4 -17.00 -43.72 33.70
CA TRP A 4 -17.32 -43.59 32.28
C TRP A 4 -18.73 -43.03 32.05
N ASP A 5 -19.49 -42.80 33.12
CA ASP A 5 -20.83 -42.21 33.06
C ASP A 5 -20.72 -40.68 33.00
N THR A 6 -21.29 -40.08 31.97
CA THR A 6 -21.26 -38.62 31.74
C THR A 6 -22.23 -37.85 32.65
N GLY A 7 -23.19 -38.54 33.28
CA GLY A 7 -24.10 -37.98 34.27
C GLY A 7 -23.54 -37.95 35.69
N ASN A 8 -22.48 -38.71 35.97
CA ASN A 8 -21.89 -38.82 37.30
C ASN A 8 -20.90 -37.65 37.56
N PRO A 9 -21.00 -36.95 38.72
CA PRO A 9 -20.04 -35.93 39.13
C PRO A 9 -18.57 -36.40 39.14
N ASN A 10 -18.32 -37.70 39.30
CA ASN A 10 -16.98 -38.31 39.32
C ASN A 10 -16.53 -38.88 37.97
N CYS A 11 -17.16 -38.47 36.86
CA CYS A 11 -16.72 -38.83 35.51
C CYS A 11 -15.25 -38.44 35.28
N ALA A 12 -14.45 -39.34 34.72
CA ALA A 12 -13.04 -39.08 34.42
C ALA A 12 -12.86 -38.11 33.24
N PHE A 13 -13.84 -38.00 32.34
CA PHE A 13 -13.76 -37.18 31.12
C PHE A 13 -14.32 -35.78 31.31
N ARG A 14 -13.80 -35.03 32.30
CA ARG A 14 -14.18 -33.64 32.56
C ARG A 14 -13.02 -32.72 32.25
N TYR A 15 -13.22 -31.78 31.33
CA TYR A 15 -12.21 -30.77 31.00
C TYR A 15 -12.85 -29.39 30.81
N TYR A 16 -12.15 -28.36 31.25
CA TYR A 16 -12.56 -26.97 31.11
C TYR A 16 -11.94 -26.35 29.87
N PHE A 17 -12.79 -25.91 28.96
CA PHE A 17 -12.37 -25.08 27.83
C PHE A 17 -12.80 -23.64 28.05
N TYR A 18 -12.14 -22.69 27.42
CA TYR A 18 -12.47 -21.28 27.55
C TYR A 18 -13.20 -20.79 26.30
N ASN A 19 -14.35 -20.13 26.49
CA ASN A 19 -15.04 -19.42 25.43
C ASN A 19 -14.84 -17.91 25.59
N LYS A 20 -14.66 -17.19 24.48
CA LYS A 20 -14.55 -15.74 24.50
C LYS A 20 -15.94 -15.12 24.46
N VAL A 21 -16.23 -14.22 25.39
CA VAL A 21 -17.50 -13.50 25.47
C VAL A 21 -17.21 -12.00 25.62
N SER A 22 -18.20 -11.13 25.38
CA SER A 22 -18.01 -9.70 25.62
C SER A 22 -17.87 -9.43 27.12
N ASP A 23 -17.08 -8.43 27.48
CA ASP A 23 -16.80 -8.11 28.88
C ASP A 23 -18.08 -7.76 29.66
N ASP A 24 -19.07 -7.14 29.00
CA ASP A 24 -20.38 -6.80 29.59
C ASP A 24 -21.21 -8.03 29.97
N SER A 25 -21.05 -9.11 29.20
CA SER A 25 -21.79 -10.35 29.41
C SER A 25 -21.09 -11.32 30.35
N ALA A 26 -19.80 -11.11 30.63
CA ALA A 26 -19.00 -12.00 31.45
C ALA A 26 -19.56 -12.25 32.87
N PRO A 27 -20.14 -11.24 33.58
CA PRO A 27 -20.72 -11.45 34.90
C PRO A 27 -21.99 -12.31 34.92
N LEU A 28 -22.64 -12.53 33.76
CA LEU A 28 -23.88 -13.30 33.69
C LEU A 28 -23.64 -14.82 33.75
N TYR A 29 -22.42 -15.27 33.50
CA TYR A 29 -22.10 -16.69 33.48
C TYR A 29 -21.79 -17.21 34.89
N ARG A 30 -22.46 -18.29 35.25
CA ARG A 30 -22.31 -19.00 36.53
C ARG A 30 -22.09 -20.49 36.27
N PRO A 31 -21.48 -21.21 37.23
CA PRO A 31 -21.32 -22.66 37.12
C PRO A 31 -22.68 -23.35 36.92
N GLY A 32 -22.69 -24.40 36.11
CA GLY A 32 -23.87 -25.19 35.80
C GLY A 32 -24.35 -26.05 36.98
N PRO A 33 -25.56 -26.64 36.90
CA PRO A 33 -26.17 -27.39 38.00
C PRO A 33 -25.40 -28.66 38.43
N ASN A 34 -24.56 -29.24 37.56
CA ASN A 34 -23.76 -30.44 37.84
C ASN A 34 -22.25 -30.13 37.98
N GLU A 35 -21.92 -28.87 38.22
CA GLU A 35 -20.55 -28.36 38.24
C GLU A 35 -20.10 -28.03 39.67
N ASP A 36 -18.87 -28.43 40.00
CA ASP A 36 -18.29 -28.13 41.31
C ASP A 36 -17.82 -26.67 41.33
N PRO A 37 -18.37 -25.81 42.20
CA PRO A 37 -18.00 -24.39 42.28
C PRO A 37 -16.50 -24.18 42.50
N LYS A 38 -15.84 -25.08 43.23
CA LYS A 38 -14.40 -24.99 43.50
C LYS A 38 -13.58 -25.18 42.23
N LYS A 39 -13.93 -26.19 41.42
CA LYS A 39 -13.26 -26.45 40.13
C LYS A 39 -13.52 -25.35 39.11
N TRP A 40 -14.70 -24.74 39.15
CA TRP A 40 -15.03 -23.59 38.31
C TRP A 40 -14.18 -22.36 38.66
N GLU A 41 -14.04 -22.04 39.95
CA GLU A 41 -13.17 -20.96 40.41
C GLU A 41 -11.69 -21.22 40.08
N GLU A 42 -11.22 -22.46 40.24
CA GLU A 42 -9.88 -22.87 39.82
C GLU A 42 -9.67 -22.66 38.30
N ALA A 43 -10.66 -22.99 37.46
CA ALA A 43 -10.60 -22.72 36.03
C ALA A 43 -10.63 -21.21 35.71
N LEU A 44 -11.44 -20.42 36.42
CA LEU A 44 -11.45 -18.96 36.29
C LEU A 44 -10.09 -18.34 36.64
N SER A 45 -9.40 -18.88 37.66
CA SER A 45 -8.07 -18.42 38.06
C SER A 45 -7.00 -18.67 37.00
N LYS A 46 -7.18 -19.73 36.19
CA LYS A 46 -6.26 -20.17 35.12
C LYS A 46 -6.68 -19.68 33.73
N LYS A 47 -7.50 -18.63 33.64
CA LYS A 47 -7.97 -18.11 32.36
C LYS A 47 -6.81 -17.52 31.54
N PRO A 48 -6.80 -17.69 30.20
CA PRO A 48 -5.74 -17.19 29.32
C PRO A 48 -5.74 -15.66 29.14
N GLY A 49 -6.84 -14.98 29.47
CA GLY A 49 -6.96 -13.53 29.33
C GLY A 49 -8.33 -13.01 29.82
N PRO A 50 -8.56 -11.69 29.76
CA PRO A 50 -9.87 -11.09 30.04
C PRO A 50 -10.93 -11.55 29.00
N GLY A 51 -12.21 -11.57 29.39
CA GLY A 51 -13.31 -11.99 28.52
C GLY A 51 -13.40 -13.50 28.23
N PHE A 52 -12.54 -14.33 28.82
CA PHE A 52 -12.60 -15.79 28.71
C PHE A 52 -13.33 -16.40 29.91
N ILE A 53 -14.34 -17.22 29.60
CA ILE A 53 -15.17 -17.89 30.60
C ILE A 53 -14.99 -19.40 30.44
N PRO A 54 -14.72 -20.15 31.53
CA PRO A 54 -14.63 -21.59 31.47
C PRO A 54 -15.98 -22.20 31.09
N VAL A 55 -15.94 -23.29 30.34
CA VAL A 55 -17.10 -24.08 29.94
C VAL A 55 -16.68 -25.53 30.09
N LEU A 56 -17.36 -26.22 30.98
CA LEU A 56 -17.14 -27.64 31.19
C LEU A 56 -17.59 -28.45 29.99
N CYS A 57 -16.72 -29.37 29.57
CA CYS A 57 -17.01 -30.40 28.61
C CYS A 57 -16.94 -31.75 29.32
N THR A 58 -18.04 -32.50 29.33
CA THR A 58 -18.13 -33.86 29.88
C THR A 58 -18.30 -34.90 28.77
N GLY A 59 -17.34 -35.82 28.69
CA GLY A 59 -17.33 -36.91 27.71
C GLY A 59 -17.11 -36.49 26.25
N PHE A 60 -17.14 -37.48 25.37
CA PHE A 60 -16.87 -37.28 23.93
C PHE A 60 -18.03 -36.63 23.16
N ALA A 61 -19.27 -36.76 23.66
CA ALA A 61 -20.43 -36.16 23.01
C ALA A 61 -20.36 -34.62 23.00
N GLN A 62 -20.08 -34.00 24.15
CA GLN A 62 -19.92 -32.54 24.25
C GLN A 62 -18.67 -32.05 23.50
N MET A 63 -17.61 -32.86 23.45
CA MET A 63 -16.44 -32.58 22.62
C MET A 63 -16.82 -32.53 21.12
N GLY A 64 -17.63 -33.50 20.68
CA GLY A 64 -18.18 -33.53 19.33
C GLY A 64 -18.99 -32.28 18.99
N GLU A 65 -19.84 -31.80 19.90
CA GLU A 65 -20.59 -30.54 19.72
C GLU A 65 -19.67 -29.31 19.62
N ARG A 66 -18.57 -29.29 20.37
CA ARG A 66 -17.53 -28.26 20.23
C ARG A 66 -16.86 -28.30 18.87
N ILE A 67 -16.50 -29.48 18.37
CA ILE A 67 -15.90 -29.65 17.04
C ILE A 67 -16.88 -29.17 15.95
N LYS A 68 -18.17 -29.52 16.04
CA LYS A 68 -19.21 -29.02 15.12
C LYS A 68 -19.30 -27.49 15.16
N THR A 69 -19.22 -26.89 16.35
CA THR A 69 -19.24 -25.43 16.51
C THR A 69 -18.00 -24.77 15.90
N GLN A 70 -16.82 -25.36 16.09
CA GLN A 70 -15.58 -24.89 15.45
C GLN A 70 -15.67 -24.98 13.92
N GLN A 71 -16.20 -26.08 13.38
CA GLN A 71 -16.39 -26.24 11.94
C GLN A 71 -17.34 -25.17 11.38
N ARG A 72 -18.45 -24.87 12.07
CA ARG A 72 -19.36 -23.78 11.70
C ARG A 72 -18.66 -22.42 11.71
N ASN A 73 -17.86 -22.14 12.74
CA ASN A 73 -17.12 -20.89 12.84
C ASN A 73 -16.05 -20.76 11.74
N LEU A 74 -15.35 -21.84 11.41
CA LEU A 74 -14.40 -21.87 10.28
C LEU A 74 -15.08 -21.60 8.95
N ALA A 75 -16.27 -22.17 8.71
CA ALA A 75 -17.06 -21.86 7.52
C ALA A 75 -17.42 -20.36 7.44
N ASN A 76 -17.82 -19.76 8.57
CA ASN A 76 -18.11 -18.33 8.64
C ASN A 76 -16.85 -17.46 8.40
N PHE A 77 -15.70 -17.84 8.96
CA PHE A 77 -14.43 -17.13 8.73
C PHE A 77 -14.02 -17.20 7.26
N ASN A 78 -14.11 -18.38 6.63
CA ASN A 78 -13.81 -18.55 5.22
C ASN A 78 -14.75 -17.71 4.34
N ALA A 79 -16.05 -17.70 4.63
CA ALA A 79 -17.02 -16.86 3.92
C ALA A 79 -16.66 -15.37 4.03
N ARG A 80 -16.29 -14.90 5.23
CA ARG A 80 -15.90 -13.51 5.44
C ARG A 80 -14.57 -13.16 4.76
N LEU A 81 -13.60 -14.07 4.76
CA LEU A 81 -12.35 -13.90 4.02
C LEU A 81 -12.58 -13.82 2.51
N HIS A 82 -13.49 -14.65 1.97
CA HIS A 82 -13.88 -14.57 0.56
C HIS A 82 -14.58 -13.26 0.22
N GLU A 83 -15.44 -12.75 1.10
CA GLU A 83 -16.06 -11.43 0.95
C GLU A 83 -15.02 -10.31 0.90
N ILE A 84 -14.06 -10.31 1.84
CA ILE A 84 -12.95 -9.35 1.87
C ILE A 84 -12.14 -9.45 0.57
N ASN A 85 -11.74 -10.65 0.17
CA ASN A 85 -10.97 -10.85 -1.05
C ASN A 85 -11.74 -10.38 -2.31
N GLY A 86 -13.04 -10.66 -2.37
CA GLY A 86 -13.92 -10.19 -3.44
C GLY A 86 -14.00 -8.66 -3.48
N SER A 87 -14.14 -8.01 -2.32
CA SER A 87 -14.13 -6.54 -2.23
C SER A 87 -12.80 -5.93 -2.66
N LEU A 88 -11.68 -6.57 -2.31
CA LEU A 88 -10.34 -6.11 -2.65
C LEU A 88 -10.07 -6.28 -4.16
N SER A 89 -10.49 -7.40 -4.73
CA SER A 89 -10.43 -7.65 -6.17
C SER A 89 -11.27 -6.64 -6.96
N ALA A 90 -12.49 -6.34 -6.49
CA ALA A 90 -13.33 -5.32 -7.10
C ALA A 90 -12.71 -3.91 -7.00
N LEU A 91 -12.07 -3.58 -5.87
CA LEU A 91 -11.38 -2.31 -5.70
C LEU A 91 -10.19 -2.19 -6.67
N LEU A 92 -9.36 -3.23 -6.77
CA LEU A 92 -8.22 -3.28 -7.70
C LEU A 92 -8.69 -3.16 -9.15
N GLN A 93 -9.70 -3.92 -9.56
CA GLN A 93 -10.28 -3.84 -10.90
C GLN A 93 -10.81 -2.43 -11.19
N ASN A 94 -11.52 -1.81 -10.25
CA ASN A 94 -12.00 -0.44 -10.40
C ASN A 94 -10.86 0.57 -10.51
N HIS A 95 -9.80 0.40 -9.72
CA HIS A 95 -8.63 1.27 -9.79
C HIS A 95 -7.99 1.20 -11.18
N ASP A 96 -7.72 -0.01 -11.67
CA ASP A 96 -6.97 -0.21 -12.90
C ASP A 96 -7.78 0.18 -14.15
N THR A 97 -9.06 -0.20 -14.19
CA THR A 97 -9.90 0.02 -15.38
C THR A 97 -10.56 1.40 -15.42
N LYS A 98 -10.80 2.04 -14.27
CA LYS A 98 -11.58 3.28 -14.20
C LYS A 98 -10.78 4.44 -13.63
N ILE A 99 -10.18 4.29 -12.46
CA ILE A 99 -9.53 5.41 -11.76
C ILE A 99 -8.26 5.82 -12.51
N SER A 100 -7.38 4.86 -12.82
CA SER A 100 -6.12 5.10 -13.53
C SER A 100 -6.36 5.74 -14.90
N ILE A 101 -7.29 5.19 -15.70
CA ILE A 101 -7.64 5.74 -17.01
C ILE A 101 -8.19 7.16 -16.90
N ARG A 102 -9.12 7.41 -15.98
CA ARG A 102 -9.68 8.75 -15.76
C ARG A 102 -8.63 9.74 -15.28
N ALA A 103 -7.69 9.31 -14.44
CA ALA A 103 -6.60 10.16 -13.97
C ALA A 103 -5.65 10.54 -15.12
N MET A 104 -5.30 9.59 -15.99
CA MET A 104 -4.49 9.87 -17.19
C MET A 104 -5.21 10.81 -18.16
N ASP A 105 -6.49 10.56 -18.43
CA ASP A 105 -7.29 11.42 -19.31
C ASP A 105 -7.47 12.83 -18.72
N ALA A 106 -7.69 12.95 -17.41
CA ALA A 106 -7.73 14.24 -16.72
C ALA A 106 -6.39 14.98 -16.84
N LYS A 107 -5.24 14.30 -16.67
CA LYS A 107 -3.92 14.90 -16.88
C LYS A 107 -3.73 15.39 -18.32
N ARG A 108 -4.15 14.60 -19.31
CA ARG A 108 -4.09 14.98 -20.73
C ARG A 108 -4.96 16.20 -21.02
N LYS A 109 -6.22 16.21 -20.56
CA LYS A 109 -7.15 17.34 -20.71
C LYS A 109 -6.62 18.59 -20.01
N HIS A 110 -6.05 18.44 -18.82
CA HIS A 110 -5.43 19.55 -18.09
C HIS A 110 -4.27 20.17 -18.89
N ALA A 111 -3.40 19.36 -19.52
CA ALA A 111 -2.33 19.88 -20.36
C ALA A 111 -2.87 20.72 -21.55
N VAL A 112 -3.91 20.23 -22.24
CA VAL A 112 -4.56 20.94 -23.34
C VAL A 112 -5.23 22.23 -22.86
N LEU A 113 -5.96 22.18 -21.74
CA LEU A 113 -6.60 23.36 -21.16
C LEU A 113 -5.58 24.38 -20.68
N LYS A 114 -4.46 23.95 -20.10
CA LYS A 114 -3.35 24.83 -19.72
C LYS A 114 -2.80 25.56 -20.95
N GLN A 115 -2.60 24.87 -22.06
CA GLN A 115 -2.16 25.48 -23.32
C GLN A 115 -3.20 26.48 -23.87
N ARG A 116 -4.49 26.13 -23.86
CA ARG A 116 -5.57 27.01 -24.31
C ARG A 116 -5.70 28.25 -23.42
N CYS A 117 -5.59 28.08 -22.10
CA CYS A 117 -5.61 29.15 -21.12
C CYS A 117 -4.44 30.11 -21.35
N LEU A 118 -3.22 29.58 -21.54
CA LEU A 118 -2.05 30.39 -21.87
C LEU A 118 -2.24 31.15 -23.19
N ALA A 119 -2.71 30.48 -24.25
CA ALA A 119 -2.96 31.11 -25.55
C ALA A 119 -4.05 32.18 -25.50
N LEU A 120 -5.04 32.04 -24.64
CA LEU A 120 -6.04 33.08 -24.40
C LEU A 120 -5.44 34.25 -23.61
N ALA A 121 -4.69 33.96 -22.54
CA ALA A 121 -4.04 34.98 -21.73
C ALA A 121 -3.07 35.83 -22.56
N THR A 122 -2.30 35.22 -23.47
CA THR A 122 -1.41 35.95 -24.38
C THR A 122 -2.20 36.85 -25.34
N LYS A 123 -3.29 36.35 -25.94
CA LYS A 123 -4.16 37.17 -26.80
C LYS A 123 -4.77 38.35 -26.05
N VAL A 124 -5.23 38.13 -24.82
CA VAL A 124 -5.78 39.20 -23.96
C VAL A 124 -4.72 40.26 -23.67
N GLN A 125 -3.50 39.85 -23.30
CA GLN A 125 -2.40 40.78 -23.06
C GLN A 125 -2.07 41.60 -24.32
N VAL A 126 -1.94 40.96 -25.47
CA VAL A 126 -1.64 41.63 -26.74
C VAL A 126 -2.72 42.64 -27.13
N LEU A 127 -4.00 42.28 -27.01
CA LEU A 127 -5.10 43.16 -27.36
C LEU A 127 -5.24 44.34 -26.39
N ARG A 128 -5.07 44.11 -25.09
CA ARG A 128 -5.13 45.15 -24.06
C ARG A 128 -4.00 46.15 -24.18
N ASN A 129 -2.78 45.67 -24.43
CA ASN A 129 -1.59 46.51 -24.48
C ASN A 129 -1.28 47.02 -25.89
N ARG A 130 -2.19 46.81 -26.85
CA ARG A 130 -1.97 47.22 -28.24
C ARG A 130 -1.87 48.74 -28.33
N GLY A 131 -0.72 49.23 -28.82
CA GLY A 131 -0.46 50.66 -28.97
C GLY A 131 0.21 51.31 -27.77
N TYR A 132 0.42 50.58 -26.67
CA TYR A 132 1.29 51.01 -25.57
C TYR A 132 2.73 50.55 -25.83
N ALA A 133 3.70 51.29 -25.29
CA ALA A 133 5.10 50.86 -25.29
C ALA A 133 5.27 49.62 -24.39
N MET A 134 6.21 48.74 -24.75
CA MET A 134 6.57 47.59 -23.92
C MET A 134 7.02 48.07 -22.53
N SER A 135 6.52 47.40 -21.49
CA SER A 135 6.98 47.65 -20.12
C SER A 135 8.33 47.00 -19.87
N GLY A 136 9.10 47.48 -18.88
CA GLY A 136 10.38 46.87 -18.47
C GLY A 136 10.23 45.39 -18.10
N ASP A 137 9.15 45.01 -17.42
CA ASP A 137 8.86 43.60 -17.10
C ASP A 137 8.67 42.72 -18.35
N GLU A 138 8.14 43.29 -19.44
CA GLU A 138 7.97 42.57 -20.72
C GLU A 138 9.30 42.42 -21.47
N GLU A 139 10.21 43.39 -21.33
CA GLU A 139 11.57 43.29 -21.85
C GLU A 139 12.37 42.20 -21.13
N ASP A 140 12.26 42.10 -19.81
CA ASP A 140 12.86 41.03 -19.02
C ASP A 140 12.31 39.65 -19.41
N LEU A 141 10.99 39.54 -19.61
CA LEU A 141 10.36 38.30 -20.07
C LEU A 141 10.85 37.92 -21.48
N LYS A 142 10.95 38.90 -22.38
CA LYS A 142 11.47 38.69 -23.73
C LYS A 142 12.93 38.22 -23.71
N ALA A 143 13.77 38.81 -22.87
CA ALA A 143 15.17 38.41 -22.72
C ALA A 143 15.28 36.95 -22.26
N LYS A 144 14.46 36.54 -21.27
CA LYS A 144 14.40 35.14 -20.80
C LYS A 144 13.93 34.19 -21.89
N LEU A 145 12.88 34.54 -22.66
CA LEU A 145 12.39 33.72 -23.76
C LEU A 145 13.41 33.57 -24.89
N MET A 146 14.12 34.64 -25.25
CA MET A 146 15.18 34.58 -26.26
C MET A 146 16.36 33.71 -25.82
N ALA A 147 16.73 33.77 -24.54
CA ALA A 147 17.77 32.89 -23.99
C ALA A 147 17.36 31.41 -24.07
N LEU A 148 16.11 31.10 -23.71
CA LEU A 148 15.56 29.74 -23.81
C LEU A 148 15.48 29.26 -25.26
N ASP A 149 15.00 30.10 -26.17
CA ASP A 149 14.85 29.77 -27.59
C ASP A 149 16.19 29.43 -28.25
N ARG A 150 17.24 30.20 -27.93
CA ARG A 150 18.61 29.90 -28.38
C ARG A 150 19.12 28.58 -27.82
N GLY A 151 18.82 28.28 -26.55
CA GLY A 151 19.21 27.01 -25.92
C GLY A 151 18.51 25.80 -26.53
N VAL A 152 17.22 25.93 -26.88
CA VAL A 152 16.44 24.85 -27.51
C VAL A 152 16.80 24.66 -28.99
N SER A 153 17.10 25.76 -29.68
CA SER A 153 17.46 25.75 -31.11
C SER A 153 18.94 25.42 -31.38
N ASP A 154 19.68 24.94 -30.38
CA ASP A 154 21.08 24.52 -30.54
C ASP A 154 21.17 23.25 -31.41
N PRO A 155 21.83 23.30 -32.60
CA PRO A 155 21.99 22.13 -33.46
C PRO A 155 22.73 20.97 -32.79
N ALA A 156 23.58 21.25 -31.79
CA ALA A 156 24.30 20.20 -31.06
C ALA A 156 23.35 19.29 -30.26
N LEU A 157 22.25 19.83 -29.73
CA LEU A 157 21.23 19.03 -29.03
C LEU A 157 20.50 18.10 -30.00
N GLY A 158 20.16 18.60 -31.19
CA GLY A 158 19.57 17.79 -32.26
C GLY A 158 20.49 16.65 -32.70
N ALA A 159 21.75 16.98 -33.02
CA ALA A 159 22.75 16.00 -33.42
C ALA A 159 22.99 14.92 -32.34
N ARG A 160 23.03 15.31 -31.05
CA ARG A 160 23.17 14.37 -29.94
C ARG A 160 21.95 13.45 -29.80
N ALA A 161 20.74 13.97 -30.00
CA ALA A 161 19.53 13.16 -29.97
C ALA A 161 19.52 12.12 -31.10
N GLU A 162 19.90 12.52 -32.32
CA GLU A 162 20.05 11.62 -33.46
C GLU A 162 21.14 10.56 -33.22
N GLU A 163 22.27 10.94 -32.64
CA GLU A 163 23.35 10.03 -32.28
C GLU A 163 22.89 8.99 -31.24
N ILE A 164 22.20 9.43 -30.18
CA ILE A 164 21.65 8.52 -29.16
C ILE A 164 20.66 7.55 -29.80
N TRP A 165 19.81 8.04 -30.71
CA TRP A 165 18.83 7.21 -31.40
C TRP A 165 19.51 6.16 -32.30
N ALA A 166 20.53 6.55 -33.06
CA ALA A 166 21.33 5.62 -33.86
C ALA A 166 22.03 4.57 -32.97
N ARG A 167 22.66 4.99 -31.86
CA ARG A 167 23.27 4.08 -30.89
C ARG A 167 22.24 3.10 -30.31
N MET A 168 21.06 3.58 -29.94
CA MET A 168 19.97 2.73 -29.43
C MET A 168 19.56 1.66 -30.46
N ILE A 169 19.38 2.04 -31.72
CA ILE A 169 19.03 1.10 -32.80
C ILE A 169 20.10 0.02 -32.95
N THR A 170 21.39 0.40 -32.96
CA THR A 170 22.47 -0.58 -33.08
C THR A 170 22.51 -1.56 -31.90
N VAL A 171 22.26 -1.10 -30.68
CA VAL A 171 22.17 -1.96 -29.48
C VAL A 171 20.96 -2.90 -29.60
N GLN A 172 19.82 -2.39 -30.04
CA GLN A 172 18.61 -3.19 -30.22
C GLN A 172 18.78 -4.27 -31.29
N GLU A 173 19.44 -3.95 -32.40
CA GLU A 173 19.74 -4.90 -33.46
C GLU A 173 20.70 -6.00 -32.98
N ARG A 174 21.77 -5.64 -32.28
CA ARG A 174 22.68 -6.62 -31.66
C ARG A 174 21.98 -7.53 -30.66
N ALA A 175 21.14 -6.96 -29.79
CA ALA A 175 20.36 -7.74 -28.83
C ALA A 175 19.39 -8.71 -29.53
N ARG A 176 18.77 -8.29 -30.65
CA ARG A 176 17.89 -9.14 -31.47
C ARG A 176 18.65 -10.29 -32.11
N LEU A 177 19.85 -10.05 -32.65
CA LEU A 177 20.69 -11.10 -33.23
C LEU A 177 21.13 -12.11 -32.16
N LEU A 178 21.65 -11.64 -31.03
CA LEU A 178 22.04 -12.49 -29.90
C LEU A 178 20.88 -13.34 -29.39
N LYS A 179 19.68 -12.77 -29.28
CA LYS A 179 18.48 -13.51 -28.88
C LYS A 179 18.13 -14.61 -29.90
N GLY A 180 18.19 -14.29 -31.20
CA GLY A 180 17.95 -15.27 -32.26
C GLY A 180 18.99 -16.38 -32.31
N GLU A 181 20.26 -16.09 -31.99
CA GLU A 181 21.33 -17.08 -31.85
C GLU A 181 21.11 -17.98 -30.62
N LEU A 182 20.71 -17.41 -29.48
CA LEU A 182 20.38 -18.16 -28.28
C LEU A 182 19.19 -19.11 -28.50
N GLU A 183 18.12 -18.63 -29.16
CA GLU A 183 16.95 -19.44 -29.52
C GLU A 183 17.31 -20.61 -30.45
N LYS A 184 18.20 -20.40 -31.43
CA LYS A 184 18.71 -21.46 -32.32
C LYS A 184 19.57 -22.50 -31.59
N THR A 185 20.26 -22.09 -30.53
CA THR A 185 21.12 -22.97 -29.74
C THR A 185 20.30 -23.89 -28.82
N GLY A 186 18.98 -23.72 -28.74
CA GLY A 186 18.08 -24.55 -27.94
C GLY A 186 18.35 -24.49 -26.44
N THR A 187 19.26 -23.62 -26.01
CA THR A 187 19.52 -23.33 -24.61
C THR A 187 18.31 -22.54 -24.14
N GLN A 188 17.33 -23.24 -23.55
CA GLN A 188 16.35 -22.57 -22.70
C GLN A 188 17.17 -21.67 -21.79
N SER A 189 16.86 -20.37 -21.77
CA SER A 189 17.44 -19.44 -20.82
C SER A 189 17.43 -20.16 -19.47
N PRO A 190 18.59 -20.50 -18.88
CA PRO A 190 18.60 -21.16 -17.59
C PRO A 190 17.77 -20.26 -16.70
N ASP A 191 16.75 -20.81 -16.04
CA ASP A 191 16.00 -20.05 -15.05
C ASP A 191 17.02 -19.70 -13.97
N VAL A 192 17.62 -18.51 -14.07
CA VAL A 192 18.88 -18.16 -13.38
C VAL A 192 18.64 -18.06 -11.88
N LEU A 193 17.38 -18.02 -11.46
CA LEU A 193 16.97 -17.85 -10.08
C LEU A 193 16.10 -19.04 -9.67
N ASP A 194 16.59 -19.78 -8.68
CA ASP A 194 15.81 -20.78 -7.96
C ASP A 194 14.59 -20.09 -7.33
N GLU A 195 13.42 -20.74 -7.36
CA GLU A 195 12.13 -20.18 -6.89
C GLU A 195 12.22 -19.73 -5.43
N GLU A 196 13.05 -20.39 -4.62
CA GLU A 196 13.34 -20.01 -3.24
C GLU A 196 14.09 -18.67 -3.15
N THR A 197 15.07 -18.44 -4.02
CA THR A 197 15.82 -17.17 -4.07
C THR A 197 14.94 -16.02 -4.55
N ASP A 198 14.03 -16.28 -5.48
CA ASP A 198 13.05 -15.31 -5.97
C ASP A 198 12.07 -14.88 -4.88
N ASN A 199 11.56 -15.83 -4.10
CA ASN A 199 10.64 -15.52 -3.00
C ASN A 199 11.34 -14.73 -1.89
N LYS A 200 12.61 -15.04 -1.59
CA LYS A 200 13.43 -14.25 -0.66
C LYS A 200 13.67 -12.84 -1.21
N ALA A 201 14.01 -12.70 -2.50
CA ALA A 201 14.22 -11.41 -3.13
C ALA A 201 12.95 -10.54 -3.10
N LYS A 202 11.77 -11.11 -3.41
CA LYS A 202 10.48 -10.41 -3.31
C LYS A 202 10.24 -9.88 -1.90
N LYS A 203 10.43 -10.71 -0.88
CA LYS A 203 10.26 -10.31 0.52
C LYS A 203 11.20 -9.16 0.91
N ILE A 204 12.48 -9.26 0.54
CA ILE A 204 13.47 -8.20 0.81
C ILE A 204 13.08 -6.90 0.11
N LEU A 205 12.58 -6.97 -1.14
CA LEU A 205 12.12 -5.80 -1.87
C LEU A 205 10.88 -5.16 -1.23
N GLU A 206 9.93 -5.95 -0.74
CA GLU A 206 8.76 -5.46 0.02
C GLU A 206 9.20 -4.77 1.32
N ASP A 207 10.13 -5.37 2.07
CA ASP A 207 10.69 -4.80 3.29
C ASP A 207 11.41 -3.47 3.00
N TYR A 208 12.23 -3.41 1.93
CA TYR A 208 12.86 -2.16 1.52
C TYR A 208 11.88 -1.12 1.02
N GLN A 209 10.81 -1.51 0.31
CA GLN A 209 9.78 -0.58 -0.11
C GLN A 209 9.07 0.05 1.09
N THR A 210 8.74 -0.73 2.11
CA THR A 210 8.10 -0.19 3.34
C THR A 210 9.04 0.74 4.11
N GLN A 211 10.32 0.37 4.23
CA GLN A 211 11.35 1.20 4.87
C GLN A 211 11.57 2.52 4.11
N LEU A 212 11.70 2.46 2.79
CA LEU A 212 11.85 3.65 1.95
C LEU A 212 10.61 4.55 2.00
N ALA A 213 9.41 3.98 2.03
CA ALA A 213 8.18 4.74 2.19
C ALA A 213 8.13 5.45 3.55
N HIS A 214 8.58 4.79 4.62
CA HIS A 214 8.70 5.39 5.94
C HIS A 214 9.72 6.54 5.94
N LEU A 215 10.94 6.30 5.45
CA LEU A 215 11.98 7.34 5.36
C LEU A 215 11.55 8.55 4.53
N LYS A 216 10.84 8.30 3.42
CA LYS A 216 10.26 9.38 2.61
C LYS A 216 9.26 10.20 3.42
N LYS A 217 8.35 9.55 4.16
CA LYS A 217 7.37 10.25 4.99
C LYS A 217 8.05 11.07 6.09
N GLU A 218 9.06 10.52 6.74
CA GLU A 218 9.85 11.25 7.75
C GLU A 218 10.56 12.46 7.13
N LEU A 219 11.16 12.32 5.95
CA LEU A 219 11.77 13.43 5.23
C LEU A 219 10.74 14.50 4.87
N ASP A 220 9.55 14.10 4.38
CA ASP A 220 8.47 15.02 4.05
C ASP A 220 7.97 15.77 5.30
N ASN A 221 7.89 15.11 6.45
CA ASN A 221 7.54 15.73 7.73
C ASN A 221 8.62 16.73 8.20
N ILE A 222 9.90 16.32 8.18
CA ILE A 222 11.02 17.21 8.54
C ILE A 222 11.06 18.43 7.62
N GLN A 223 10.79 18.25 6.33
CA GLN A 223 10.73 19.35 5.37
C GLN A 223 9.58 20.32 5.70
N GLN A 224 8.43 19.81 6.12
CA GLN A 224 7.31 20.65 6.56
C GLN A 224 7.68 21.41 7.84
N ASP A 225 8.20 20.72 8.86
CA ASP A 225 8.63 21.32 10.12
C ASP A 225 9.70 22.40 9.90
N TYR A 226 10.64 22.17 8.98
CA TYR A 226 11.67 23.14 8.63
C TYR A 226 11.07 24.39 7.98
N VAL A 227 10.13 24.24 7.04
CA VAL A 227 9.44 25.37 6.40
C VAL A 227 8.59 26.15 7.42
N GLU A 228 7.98 25.48 8.38
CA GLU A 228 7.26 26.14 9.48
C GLU A 228 8.20 26.91 10.40
N TRP A 229 9.33 26.31 10.77
CA TRP A 229 10.37 26.96 11.54
C TRP A 229 10.96 28.18 10.81
N GLU A 230 11.23 28.08 9.50
CA GLU A 230 11.73 29.18 8.68
C GLU A 230 10.76 30.38 8.68
N LYS A 231 9.45 30.12 8.66
CA LYS A 231 8.40 31.17 8.76
C LYS A 231 8.31 31.79 10.15
N GLN A 232 8.65 31.04 11.20
CA GLN A 232 8.64 31.49 12.58
C GLN A 232 9.90 32.30 12.94
N GLN A 233 10.97 32.19 12.14
CA GLN A 233 12.11 33.08 12.33
C GLN A 233 11.72 34.54 12.02
N PRO A 234 11.96 35.49 12.94
CA PRO A 234 11.93 36.89 12.58
C PRO A 234 12.97 37.13 11.48
N ALA A 235 12.72 38.06 10.57
CA ALA A 235 13.59 38.43 9.43
C ALA A 235 14.94 39.04 9.85
N ALA A 236 15.70 38.36 10.72
CA ALA A 236 16.93 38.82 11.35
C ALA A 236 18.12 38.01 10.81
N ALA A 237 18.30 38.01 9.49
CA ALA A 237 19.56 37.60 8.85
C ALA A 237 19.77 38.16 7.43
N LYS A 238 18.91 39.07 6.94
CA LYS A 238 19.15 39.86 5.72
C LYS A 238 19.59 41.29 6.04
N VAL A 239 20.40 41.48 7.06
CA VAL A 239 21.16 42.72 7.30
C VAL A 239 22.54 42.33 7.81
N ASN A 240 23.46 42.10 6.89
CA ASN A 240 24.82 42.64 6.89
C ASN A 240 25.59 42.01 5.74
N GLY A 241 25.32 42.52 4.54
CA GLY A 241 26.32 42.56 3.50
C GLY A 241 27.37 43.60 3.90
N ARG A 242 28.61 43.12 4.05
CA ARG A 242 29.82 43.87 3.73
C ARG A 242 30.66 42.99 2.83
#